data_AF-A0A6P2BG18-F1
#
_entry.id   AF-A0A6P2BG18-F1
#
_cell.length_a   1.000
_cell.length_b   1.000
_cell.length_c   1.000
_cell.angle_alpha   90.00
_cell.angle_beta   90.00
_cell.angle_gamma   90.00
#
_symmetry.space_group_name_H-M   'P 1'
#
loop_
_entity.id
_entity.type
_entity.pdbx_description
1 polymer ?
#
loop_
_entity_poly.entity_id
_entity_poly.type
_entity_poly.pdbx_seq_one_letter_code
_entity_poly.pdbx_strand_id
1 'polypeptide(L)'
;MAEDDPVLESFELAAESGEDITTEAYERFYARCPPAREVMSHVDPHMQGRMLEEVLELLMTPTEAVQPGQIAFEVGNHRAYGTLPEHYRPLLEAVRDTVRAELGRRFDDRIEQAWDARITTLLEAIEAHV
;
A
#
# COMPACT_ATOMS: atom_id res chain seq x y z
N MET A 1 13.46 -15.49 -10.97
CA MET A 1 13.19 -14.05 -11.22
C MET A 1 11.67 -13.92 -11.18
N ALA A 2 11.15 -12.81 -10.67
CA ALA A 2 9.71 -12.57 -10.51
C ALA A 2 9.02 -12.33 -11.87
N GLU A 3 9.09 -13.31 -12.78
CA GLU A 3 8.62 -13.17 -14.16
C GLU A 3 7.08 -13.23 -14.29
N ASP A 4 6.35 -13.43 -13.17
CA ASP A 4 4.88 -13.57 -13.14
C ASP A 4 4.23 -12.90 -11.90
N ASP A 5 4.71 -11.73 -11.43
CA ASP A 5 3.99 -10.95 -10.40
C ASP A 5 3.26 -9.75 -11.03
N PRO A 6 1.92 -9.83 -11.24
CA PRO A 6 1.16 -8.75 -11.86
C PRO A 6 1.15 -7.45 -11.02
N VAL A 7 1.36 -7.54 -9.70
CA VAL A 7 1.45 -6.36 -8.83
C VAL A 7 2.75 -5.62 -9.12
N LEU A 8 3.87 -6.34 -9.17
CA LEU A 8 5.18 -5.76 -9.51
C LEU A 8 5.17 -5.16 -10.92
N GLU A 9 4.65 -5.90 -11.90
CA GLU A 9 4.50 -5.41 -13.29
C GLU A 9 3.69 -4.11 -13.34
N SER A 10 2.62 -4.01 -12.54
CA SER A 10 1.81 -2.79 -12.51
C SER A 10 2.58 -1.57 -11.99
N PHE A 11 3.50 -1.76 -11.04
CA PHE A 11 4.39 -0.70 -10.59
C PHE A 11 5.43 -0.32 -11.64
N GLU A 12 6.00 -1.30 -12.34
CA GLU A 12 6.94 -1.04 -13.45
C GLU A 12 6.27 -0.22 -14.56
N LEU A 13 5.04 -0.57 -14.94
CA LEU A 13 4.24 0.16 -15.92
C LEU A 13 3.85 1.57 -15.45
N ALA A 14 3.60 1.75 -14.16
CA ALA A 14 3.29 3.06 -13.58
C ALA A 14 4.53 3.96 -13.59
N ALA A 15 5.71 3.40 -13.28
CA ALA A 15 6.98 4.11 -13.24
C ALA A 15 7.41 4.66 -14.61
N GLU A 16 6.94 4.09 -15.72
CA GLU A 16 7.18 4.62 -17.08
C GLU A 16 6.67 6.05 -17.28
N SER A 17 5.67 6.48 -16.49
CA SER A 17 5.16 7.87 -16.53
C SER A 17 6.13 8.88 -15.90
N GLY A 18 6.95 8.44 -14.95
CA GLY A 18 7.80 9.29 -14.12
C GLY A 18 7.05 10.16 -13.12
N GLU A 19 5.74 9.97 -12.94
CA GLU A 19 4.94 10.72 -11.97
C GLU A 19 5.09 10.17 -10.54
N ASP A 20 5.20 11.08 -9.57
CA ASP A 20 5.21 10.74 -8.16
C ASP A 20 3.77 10.54 -7.67
N ILE A 21 3.44 9.29 -7.34
CA ILE A 21 2.10 8.89 -6.89
C ILE A 21 1.80 9.25 -5.43
N THR A 22 2.77 9.79 -4.68
CA THR A 22 2.68 9.97 -3.23
C THR A 22 1.50 10.84 -2.82
N THR A 23 1.42 12.04 -3.40
CA THR A 23 0.37 13.01 -3.06
C THR A 23 -1.02 12.41 -3.32
N GLU A 24 -1.19 11.85 -4.51
CA GLU A 24 -2.47 11.30 -4.95
C GLU A 24 -2.88 10.05 -4.14
N ALA A 25 -1.94 9.17 -3.78
CA ALA A 25 -2.20 8.02 -2.91
C ALA A 25 -2.74 8.45 -1.54
N TYR A 26 -2.14 9.48 -0.91
CA TYR A 26 -2.64 10.01 0.37
C TYR A 26 -3.97 10.73 0.22
N GLU A 27 -4.19 11.50 -0.84
CA GLU A 27 -5.49 12.13 -1.10
C GLU A 27 -6.60 11.10 -1.23
N ARG A 28 -6.34 10.02 -1.97
CA ARG A 28 -7.24 8.86 -2.10
C ARG A 28 -7.45 8.12 -0.79
N PHE A 29 -6.42 7.98 0.03
CA PHE A 29 -6.52 7.37 1.35
C PHE A 29 -7.42 8.20 2.26
N TYR A 30 -7.20 9.51 2.35
CA TYR A 30 -8.00 10.39 3.19
C TYR A 30 -9.45 10.55 2.71
N ALA A 31 -9.71 10.40 1.41
CA ALA A 31 -11.06 10.36 0.88
C ALA A 31 -11.81 9.08 1.34
N ARG A 32 -11.10 7.95 1.45
CA ARG A 32 -11.65 6.66 1.94
C ARG A 32 -11.75 6.60 3.46
N CYS A 33 -10.79 7.19 4.16
CA CYS A 33 -10.71 7.19 5.61
C CYS A 33 -10.42 8.61 6.14
N PRO A 34 -11.45 9.48 6.26
CA PRO A 34 -11.27 10.83 6.79
C PRO A 34 -10.59 10.88 8.18
N PRO A 35 -10.86 9.97 9.14
CA PRO A 35 -10.17 9.94 10.43
C PRO A 35 -8.64 9.80 10.34
N ALA A 36 -8.13 9.17 9.28
CA ALA A 36 -6.69 9.01 9.10
C ALA A 36 -5.95 10.36 8.91
N ARG A 37 -6.65 11.43 8.53
CA ARG A 37 -6.08 12.80 8.48
C ARG A 37 -5.62 13.26 9.86
N GLU A 38 -6.34 12.89 10.92
CA GLU A 38 -5.98 13.27 12.29
C GLU A 38 -4.71 12.54 12.73
N VAL A 39 -4.64 11.23 12.48
CA VAL A 39 -3.45 10.40 12.77
C VAL A 39 -2.22 10.94 12.03
N MET A 40 -2.39 11.34 10.78
CA MET A 40 -1.32 11.86 9.93
C MET A 40 -1.02 13.34 10.14
N SER A 41 -1.76 14.07 10.98
CA SER A 41 -1.67 15.54 11.10
C SER A 41 -0.32 16.05 11.64
N HIS A 42 0.42 15.19 12.34
CA HIS A 42 1.74 15.49 12.89
C HIS A 42 2.89 14.94 12.05
N VAL A 43 2.59 14.27 10.94
CA VAL A 43 3.58 13.67 10.07
C VAL A 43 3.91 14.66 8.95
N ASP A 44 5.19 15.05 8.86
CA ASP A 44 5.63 15.95 7.80
C ASP A 44 5.65 15.25 6.42
N PRO A 45 5.60 16.01 5.31
CA PRO A 45 5.55 15.42 3.97
C PRO A 45 6.72 14.49 3.63
N HIS A 46 7.92 14.75 4.17
CA HIS A 46 9.08 13.88 3.92
C HIS A 46 8.90 12.54 4.65
N MET A 47 8.42 12.55 5.88
CA MET A 47 8.07 11.31 6.58
C MET A 47 6.92 10.55 5.91
N GLN A 48 5.91 11.25 5.37
CA GLN A 48 4.84 10.64 4.57
C GLN A 48 5.38 9.91 3.33
N GLY A 49 6.34 10.51 2.62
CA GLY A 49 7.03 9.86 1.51
C GLY A 49 7.73 8.57 1.92
N ARG A 50 8.47 8.58 3.04
CA ARG A 50 9.15 7.37 3.54
C ARG A 50 8.19 6.26 3.96
N MET A 51 7.09 6.60 4.66
CA MET A 51 6.08 5.61 5.00
C MET A 51 5.44 4.99 3.76
N LEU A 52 5.20 5.80 2.72
CA LEU A 52 4.68 5.25 1.47
C LEU A 52 5.71 4.37 0.77
N GLU A 53 6.99 4.75 0.75
CA GLU A 53 8.07 3.91 0.22
C GLU A 53 8.10 2.52 0.87
N GLU A 54 7.97 2.45 2.20
CA GLU A 54 7.88 1.18 2.94
C GLU A 54 6.62 0.37 2.54
N VAL A 55 5.48 1.03 2.33
CA VAL A 55 4.26 0.37 1.84
C VAL A 55 4.44 -0.15 0.42
N LEU A 56 5.09 0.60 -0.45
CA LEU A 56 5.39 0.17 -1.82
C LEU A 56 6.37 -1.01 -1.80
N GLU A 57 7.40 -0.98 -0.98
CA GLU A 57 8.35 -2.10 -0.80
C GLU A 57 7.61 -3.36 -0.33
N LEU A 58 6.72 -3.24 0.65
CA LEU A 58 5.89 -4.36 1.11
C LEU A 58 4.98 -4.90 0.01
N LEU A 59 4.36 -4.01 -0.78
CA LEU A 59 3.48 -4.39 -1.89
C LEU A 59 4.23 -5.01 -3.07
N MET A 60 5.48 -4.62 -3.32
CA MET A 60 6.35 -5.20 -4.35
C MET A 60 7.01 -6.50 -3.90
N THR A 61 7.08 -6.75 -2.59
CA THR A 61 7.65 -7.97 -2.04
C THR A 61 6.66 -9.13 -2.18
N PRO A 62 7.04 -10.25 -2.82
CA PRO A 62 6.24 -11.46 -2.83
C PRO A 62 5.92 -11.89 -1.40
N THR A 63 4.69 -12.32 -1.13
CA THR A 63 4.26 -12.58 0.26
C THR A 63 5.13 -13.64 0.94
N GLU A 64 5.58 -14.65 0.22
CA GLU A 64 6.51 -15.68 0.71
C GLU A 64 7.89 -15.16 1.10
N ALA A 65 8.28 -13.97 0.62
CA ALA A 65 9.55 -13.33 0.89
C ALA A 65 9.47 -12.32 2.05
N VAL A 66 8.28 -12.02 2.56
CA VAL A 66 8.11 -11.14 3.73
C VAL A 66 8.72 -11.83 4.95
N GLN A 67 9.62 -11.14 5.66
CA GLN A 67 10.34 -11.75 6.77
C GLN A 67 9.39 -12.12 7.92
N PRO A 68 9.58 -13.30 8.54
CA PRO A 68 8.82 -13.69 9.73
C PRO A 68 8.93 -12.62 10.82
N GLY A 69 7.79 -12.07 11.23
CA GLY A 69 7.72 -11.04 12.28
C GLY A 69 7.86 -9.59 11.81
N GLN A 70 8.16 -9.33 10.53
CA GLN A 70 8.19 -7.96 9.98
C GLN A 70 6.82 -7.28 10.13
N ILE A 71 5.74 -7.96 9.75
CA ILE A 71 4.37 -7.42 9.89
C ILE A 71 4.03 -7.17 11.36
N ALA A 72 4.37 -8.09 12.26
CA ALA A 72 4.13 -7.91 13.69
C ALA A 72 4.87 -6.69 14.27
N PHE A 73 6.12 -6.49 13.86
CA PHE A 73 6.91 -5.32 14.25
C PHE A 73 6.29 -4.01 13.75
N GLU A 74 5.92 -3.97 12.46
CA GLU A 74 5.31 -2.78 11.87
C GLU A 74 3.96 -2.44 12.50
N VAL A 75 3.08 -3.43 12.70
CA VAL A 75 1.80 -3.24 13.39
C VAL A 75 2.02 -2.69 14.80
N GLY A 76 3.02 -3.17 15.53
CA GLY A 76 3.40 -2.66 16.84
C GLY A 76 3.79 -1.18 16.83
N ASN A 77 4.64 -0.77 15.88
CA ASN A 77 5.06 0.63 15.72
C ASN A 77 3.87 1.53 15.33
N HIS A 78 3.07 1.11 14.35
CA HIS A 78 1.92 1.85 13.85
C HIS A 78 0.87 2.07 14.94
N ARG A 79 0.64 1.07 15.80
CA ARG A 79 -0.24 1.21 16.96
C ARG A 79 0.27 2.27 17.95
N ALA A 80 1.58 2.35 18.18
CA ALA A 80 2.17 3.39 19.04
C ALA A 80 1.96 4.81 18.48
N TYR A 81 1.74 4.94 17.17
CA TYR A 81 1.44 6.21 16.49
C TYR A 81 -0.07 6.50 16.37
N GLY A 82 -0.95 5.63 16.89
CA GLY A 82 -2.40 5.82 16.84
C GLY A 82 -3.07 5.26 15.58
N THR A 83 -2.35 4.48 14.77
CA THR A 83 -2.97 3.75 13.65
C THR A 83 -3.88 2.64 14.19
N LEU A 84 -5.08 2.57 13.63
CA LEU A 84 -6.09 1.56 13.93
C LEU A 84 -6.17 0.54 12.78
N PRO A 85 -6.65 -0.69 13.05
CA PRO A 85 -6.82 -1.72 12.01
C PRO A 85 -7.64 -1.24 10.80
N GLU A 86 -8.62 -0.37 11.02
CA GLU A 86 -9.48 0.21 9.98
C GLU A 86 -8.74 1.16 9.02
N HIS A 87 -7.51 1.57 9.30
CA HIS A 87 -6.71 2.43 8.42
C HIS A 87 -5.95 1.66 7.33
N TYR A 88 -5.63 0.38 7.55
CA TYR A 88 -4.76 -0.38 6.64
C TYR A 88 -5.41 -0.64 5.28
N ARG A 89 -6.64 -1.18 5.29
CA ARG A 89 -7.37 -1.47 4.04
C ARG A 89 -7.54 -0.22 3.16
N PRO A 90 -8.04 0.92 3.67
CA PRO A 90 -8.17 2.14 2.87
C PRO A 90 -6.84 2.64 2.28
N LEU A 91 -5.72 2.49 2.99
CA LEU A 91 -4.41 2.89 2.48
C LEU A 91 -3.97 1.98 1.32
N LEU A 92 -4.03 0.66 1.50
CA LEU A 92 -3.64 -0.30 0.47
C LEU A 92 -4.51 -0.17 -0.80
N GLU A 93 -5.83 0.00 -0.63
CA GLU A 93 -6.76 0.24 -1.74
C GLU A 93 -6.51 1.59 -2.41
N ALA A 94 -6.10 2.63 -1.67
CA ALA A 94 -5.75 3.92 -2.24
C ALA A 94 -4.50 3.82 -3.14
N VAL A 95 -3.47 3.07 -2.73
CA VAL A 95 -2.29 2.83 -3.56
C VAL A 95 -2.65 2.06 -4.84
N ARG A 96 -3.40 0.96 -4.73
CA ARG A 96 -3.92 0.21 -5.89
C ARG A 96 -4.66 1.13 -6.85
N ASP A 97 -5.57 1.95 -6.32
CA ASP A 97 -6.42 2.79 -7.14
C ASP A 97 -5.64 3.94 -7.79
N THR A 98 -4.53 4.37 -7.19
CA THR A 98 -3.57 5.26 -7.84
C THR A 98 -2.83 4.60 -8.98
N VAL A 99 -2.28 3.40 -8.78
CA VAL A 99 -1.66 2.64 -9.88
C VAL A 99 -2.68 2.36 -11.00
N ARG A 100 -3.93 2.01 -10.67
CA ARG A 100 -5.01 1.83 -11.65
C ARG A 100 -5.25 3.09 -12.49
N ALA A 101 -5.26 4.26 -11.85
CA ALA A 101 -5.45 5.53 -12.56
C ALA A 101 -4.32 5.80 -13.56
N GLU A 102 -3.06 5.56 -13.17
CA GLU A 102 -1.89 5.74 -14.03
C GLU A 102 -1.86 4.77 -15.21
N LEU A 103 -2.25 3.51 -14.99
CA LEU A 103 -2.23 2.49 -16.03
C LEU A 103 -3.41 2.62 -17.00
N GLY A 104 -4.54 3.16 -16.53
CA GLY A 104 -5.78 3.25 -17.31
C GLY A 104 -6.17 1.88 -17.87
N ARG A 105 -6.24 1.75 -19.20
CA ARG A 105 -6.59 0.48 -19.87
C ARG A 105 -5.54 -0.63 -19.73
N ARG A 106 -4.33 -0.31 -19.28
CA ARG A 106 -3.28 -1.30 -19.00
C ARG A 106 -3.50 -2.03 -17.69
N PHE A 107 -4.36 -1.49 -16.80
CA PHE A 107 -4.76 -2.17 -15.58
C PHE A 107 -5.88 -3.17 -15.92
N ASP A 108 -5.49 -4.39 -16.26
CA ASP A 108 -6.41 -5.45 -16.68
C ASP A 108 -6.93 -6.30 -15.50
N ASP A 109 -7.85 -7.22 -15.79
CA ASP A 109 -8.47 -8.09 -14.78
C ASP A 109 -7.46 -8.98 -14.04
N ARG A 110 -6.32 -9.31 -14.67
CA ARG A 110 -5.26 -10.12 -14.04
C ARG A 110 -4.54 -9.28 -12.98
N ILE A 111 -4.17 -8.04 -13.33
CA ILE A 111 -3.56 -7.11 -12.38
C ILE A 111 -4.53 -6.84 -11.22
N GLU A 112 -5.81 -6.60 -11.51
CA GLU A 112 -6.83 -6.37 -10.48
C GLU A 112 -6.94 -7.53 -9.49
N GLN A 113 -7.06 -8.77 -9.99
CA GLN A 113 -7.15 -9.96 -9.14
C GLN A 113 -5.89 -10.16 -8.29
N ALA A 114 -4.71 -9.90 -8.83
CA ALA A 114 -3.46 -10.01 -8.10
C ALA A 114 -3.36 -8.99 -6.96
N TRP A 115 -3.79 -7.74 -7.21
CA TRP A 115 -3.89 -6.71 -6.18
C TRP A 115 -4.87 -7.09 -5.08
N ASP A 116 -6.06 -7.57 -5.42
CA ASP A 116 -7.06 -7.98 -4.44
C ASP A 116 -6.56 -9.14 -3.57
N ALA A 117 -5.87 -10.12 -4.16
CA ALA A 117 -5.24 -11.22 -3.43
C ALA A 117 -4.10 -10.74 -2.51
N ARG A 118 -3.25 -9.82 -2.98
CA ARG A 118 -2.15 -9.23 -2.19
C ARG A 118 -2.68 -8.47 -0.99
N ILE A 119 -3.67 -7.59 -1.21
CA ILE A 119 -4.31 -6.80 -0.15
C ILE A 119 -4.97 -7.73 0.86
N THR A 120 -5.71 -8.74 0.41
CA THR A 120 -6.36 -9.71 1.30
C THR A 120 -5.34 -10.43 2.19
N THR A 121 -4.28 -10.98 1.58
CA THR A 121 -3.23 -11.68 2.32
C THR A 121 -2.52 -10.79 3.35
N LEU A 122 -2.21 -9.54 2.97
CA LEU A 122 -1.59 -8.58 3.89
C LEU A 122 -2.52 -8.24 5.06
N LEU A 123 -3.81 -8.05 4.80
CA LEU A 123 -4.78 -7.75 5.85
C LEU A 123 -4.98 -8.92 6.80
N GLU A 124 -5.04 -10.16 6.30
CA GLU A 124 -5.08 -11.36 7.14
C GLU A 124 -3.84 -11.46 8.05
N ALA A 125 -2.66 -11.14 7.51
CA ALA A 125 -1.42 -11.13 8.28
C ALA A 125 -1.38 -10.00 9.32
N ILE A 126 -1.93 -8.82 9.02
CA ILE A 126 -2.07 -7.71 9.96
C ILE A 126 -3.07 -8.07 11.07
N GLU A 127 -4.22 -8.66 10.71
CA GLU A 127 -5.27 -9.07 11.65
C GLU A 127 -4.76 -10.09 12.68
N ALA A 128 -3.78 -10.92 12.33
CA ALA A 128 -3.13 -11.84 13.27
C ALA A 128 -2.30 -11.15 14.37
N HIS A 129 -2.11 -9.83 14.30
CA HIS A 129 -1.20 -9.06 15.15
C HIS A 129 -1.81 -7.80 15.81
N VAL A 130 -3.10 -7.53 15.59
CA VAL A 130 -3.81 -6.35 16.16
C VAL A 130 -4.55 -6.63 17.47
#